data_AF-A0A954IP12-F1
#
_entry.id   AF-A0A954IP12-F1
#
_cell.length_a   1.000
_cell.length_b   1.000
_cell.length_c   1.000
_cell.angle_alpha   90.00
_cell.angle_beta   90.00
_cell.angle_gamma   90.00
#
_symmetry.space_group_name_H-M   'P 1'
#
loop_
_entity.id
_entity.type
_entity.pdbx_description
1 polymer ?
#
loop_
_entity_poly.entity_id
_entity_poly.type
_entity_poly.pdbx_seq_one_letter_code
_entity_poly.pdbx_strand_id
1 'polypeptide(L)'
;MKTSRREASPLRSLLRPFTIIAQDPSICIAGRPLFAQVRIPAERLSPGPWGYRFQVIDYDASTASYYAPWHDHAADEDEFRDPFHERAQSSPDALLEDPEFHQCNAYAIAMRILARFEFALGRRVSWQFDTHQLKIVPHAFAEPNAYYSRTDESLLFGYFPGKDRMVFSCLSHDVVAHETTHALIDGLREGFLEPSSPDQAAFHEGFSDIVALLSVLALPEIVDGVFHLKAGKNTKTQHGRRLINGRILTIGALRESVLLSLAEEMGQEISGIRGDPLRSSAKLLPDASLLEQAEFQEAHRRGEILVAAILTAFLQVVVERIRGLSAESFEGDASQPPVWLDRARVVEEIAKAADHLLTIAIRALDYTMPVHLTFGDFLSSMLTADHELVGDDSQYRYRHCLLKSFAGFGIEPSSSGQLSGKWNPAPDTKQLKYDGIHFQAMQRDRDEVFRFLWENRGPLHITDDVYTRVLSVRPCVRIGPDGFFLHETVAEYLQLARMSPAELKRVGIRTPRKLS
;
A
#
# COMPACT_ATOMS: atom_id res chain seq x y z
N MET A 1 38.27 -20.14 -41.29
CA MET A 1 37.52 -19.21 -40.41
C MET A 1 36.86 -20.03 -39.32
N LYS A 2 37.42 -20.04 -38.11
CA LYS A 2 36.80 -20.66 -36.94
C LYS A 2 35.60 -19.79 -36.55
N THR A 3 34.39 -20.32 -36.70
CA THR A 3 33.16 -19.74 -36.16
C THR A 3 33.25 -19.81 -34.63
N SER A 4 33.60 -18.68 -34.02
CA SER A 4 33.42 -18.46 -32.59
C SER A 4 31.92 -18.65 -32.30
N ARG A 5 31.57 -19.75 -31.63
CA ARG A 5 30.33 -19.81 -30.86
C ARG A 5 30.45 -18.69 -29.83
N ARG A 6 29.61 -17.66 -29.93
CA ARG A 6 29.32 -16.79 -28.79
C ARG A 6 28.81 -17.72 -27.69
N GLU A 7 29.63 -17.96 -26.68
CA GLU A 7 29.14 -18.51 -25.42
C GLU A 7 27.95 -17.64 -24.98
N ALA A 8 26.83 -18.27 -24.65
CA ALA A 8 25.67 -17.55 -24.15
C ALA A 8 26.12 -16.82 -22.88
N SER A 9 26.10 -15.48 -22.92
CA SER A 9 26.29 -14.67 -21.72
C SER A 9 25.30 -15.17 -20.66
N PRO A 10 25.70 -15.30 -19.38
CA PRO A 10 24.75 -15.63 -18.32
C PRO A 10 23.54 -14.70 -18.40
N LEU A 11 22.33 -15.24 -18.21
CA LEU A 11 21.14 -14.40 -18.14
C LEU A 11 21.27 -13.51 -16.90
N ARG A 12 21.45 -12.21 -17.12
CA ARG A 12 21.50 -11.21 -16.05
C ARG A 12 20.27 -11.32 -15.14
N SER A 13 20.48 -11.29 -13.84
CA SER A 13 19.38 -11.38 -12.87
C SER A 13 18.34 -10.28 -13.11
N LEU A 14 17.05 -10.64 -13.13
CA LEU A 14 15.95 -9.68 -13.28
C LEU A 14 15.58 -8.97 -11.96
N LEU A 15 16.15 -9.44 -10.85
CA LEU A 15 15.96 -8.85 -9.52
C LEU A 15 17.31 -8.54 -8.89
N ARG A 16 17.42 -7.39 -8.23
CA ARG A 16 18.60 -7.00 -7.44
C ARG A 16 18.24 -6.96 -5.96
N PRO A 17 19.07 -7.57 -5.08
CA PRO A 17 18.88 -7.45 -3.64
C PRO A 17 19.38 -6.08 -3.14
N PHE A 18 18.66 -5.51 -2.18
CA PHE A 18 19.08 -4.35 -1.39
C PHE A 18 18.75 -4.61 0.08
N THR A 19 19.69 -4.27 0.96
CA THR A 19 19.41 -4.18 2.39
C THR A 19 18.72 -2.85 2.66
N ILE A 20 17.60 -2.90 3.38
CA ILE A 20 16.84 -1.75 3.84
C ILE A 20 16.65 -1.83 5.36
N ILE A 21 16.31 -0.71 5.97
CA ILE A 21 15.71 -0.71 7.30
C ILE A 21 14.35 -1.38 7.21
N ALA A 22 14.11 -2.39 8.04
CA ALA A 22 12.90 -3.18 7.97
C ALA A 22 11.67 -2.35 8.37
N GLN A 23 11.86 -1.36 9.24
CA GLN A 23 10.82 -0.41 9.65
C GLN A 23 11.40 0.95 10.05
N ASP A 24 12.09 1.05 11.18
CA ASP A 24 12.71 2.29 11.64
C ASP A 24 14.00 2.02 12.44
N PRO A 25 15.03 2.90 12.39
CA PRO A 25 16.27 2.69 13.14
C PRO A 25 16.12 2.61 14.67
N SER A 26 15.07 3.24 15.23
CA SER A 26 14.78 3.16 16.67
C SER A 26 14.31 1.77 17.10
N ILE A 27 13.89 0.95 16.15
CA ILE A 27 13.30 -0.37 16.38
C ILE A 27 14.40 -1.41 16.41
N CYS A 28 14.77 -1.75 17.64
CA CYS A 28 15.95 -2.55 17.93
C CYS A 28 15.61 -3.88 18.59
N ILE A 29 16.16 -4.96 18.06
CA ILE A 29 16.14 -6.28 18.70
C ILE A 29 17.49 -6.52 19.36
N ALA A 30 17.49 -6.70 20.69
CA ALA A 30 18.72 -6.83 21.47
C ALA A 30 19.71 -5.67 21.23
N GLY A 31 19.18 -4.45 21.08
CA GLY A 31 19.99 -3.23 20.85
C GLY A 31 20.53 -3.07 19.44
N ARG A 32 20.07 -3.86 18.46
CA ARG A 32 20.46 -3.73 17.05
C ARG A 32 19.26 -3.34 16.18
N PRO A 33 19.39 -2.36 15.27
CA PRO A 33 18.37 -2.05 14.29
C PRO A 33 18.01 -3.27 13.45
N LEU A 34 16.73 -3.39 13.09
CA LEU A 34 16.28 -4.48 12.25
C LEU A 34 16.41 -4.11 10.76
N PHE A 35 17.20 -4.90 10.05
CA PHE A 35 17.35 -4.81 8.60
C PHE A 35 16.57 -5.93 7.90
N ALA A 36 16.11 -5.65 6.69
CA ALA A 36 15.51 -6.64 5.79
C ALA A 36 16.21 -6.60 4.44
N GLN A 37 16.34 -7.75 3.78
CA GLN A 37 16.81 -7.80 2.40
C GLN A 37 15.60 -7.90 1.46
N VAL A 38 15.42 -6.89 0.63
CA VAL A 38 14.36 -6.85 -0.38
C VAL A 38 14.92 -7.10 -1.76
N ARG A 39 14.09 -7.66 -2.65
CA ARG A 39 14.43 -7.87 -4.06
C ARG A 39 13.57 -6.96 -4.91
N ILE A 40 14.19 -6.01 -5.60
CA ILE A 40 13.50 -5.08 -6.50
C ILE A 40 13.83 -5.40 -7.97
N PRO A 41 12.97 -5.00 -8.92
CA PRO A 41 13.26 -5.12 -10.35
C PRO A 41 14.64 -4.55 -10.66
N ALA A 42 15.49 -5.35 -11.28
CA ALA A 42 16.81 -4.92 -11.66
C ALA A 42 16.74 -3.93 -12.83
N GLU A 43 17.54 -2.88 -12.74
CA GLU A 43 17.68 -1.86 -13.77
C GLU A 43 19.11 -1.34 -13.82
N ARG A 44 19.46 -0.63 -14.90
CA ARG A 44 20.72 0.11 -14.96
C ARG A 44 20.57 1.37 -14.12
N LEU A 45 21.47 1.55 -13.15
CA LEU A 45 21.49 2.72 -12.29
C LEU A 45 22.64 3.64 -12.66
N SER A 46 22.35 4.93 -12.86
CA SER A 46 23.37 5.98 -12.84
C SER A 46 23.59 6.46 -11.38
N PRO A 47 24.68 7.20 -11.10
CA PRO A 47 24.98 7.65 -9.73
C PRO A 47 23.84 8.42 -9.07
N GLY A 48 23.62 8.18 -7.77
CA GLY A 48 22.51 8.70 -6.98
C GLY A 48 21.23 8.00 -7.41
N PRO A 49 21.03 6.74 -6.94
CA PRO A 49 20.49 5.65 -7.74
C PRO A 49 19.41 6.15 -8.70
N TRP A 50 19.82 6.30 -9.96
CA TRP A 50 19.00 6.90 -10.99
C TRP A 50 18.56 5.82 -11.97
N GLY A 51 17.29 5.47 -11.84
CA GLY A 51 16.61 4.43 -12.58
C GLY A 51 15.56 4.96 -13.56
N TYR A 52 14.76 4.07 -14.16
CA TYR A 52 13.71 4.43 -15.12
C TYR A 52 12.46 5.03 -14.46
N ARG A 53 12.32 4.96 -13.13
CA ARG A 53 11.16 5.47 -12.38
C ARG A 53 11.49 6.45 -11.27
N PHE A 54 12.66 6.31 -10.66
CA PHE A 54 13.10 7.22 -9.61
C PHE A 54 14.49 7.75 -9.91
N GLN A 55 14.73 8.97 -9.46
CA GLN A 55 16.03 9.62 -9.48
C GLN A 55 16.33 10.14 -8.08
N VAL A 56 17.41 9.66 -7.45
CA VAL A 56 17.82 10.21 -6.16
C VAL A 56 18.68 11.45 -6.39
N ILE A 57 18.21 12.58 -5.87
CA ILE A 57 18.92 13.87 -5.91
C ILE A 57 19.08 14.31 -4.46
N ASP A 58 20.27 14.11 -3.90
CA ASP A 58 20.51 14.34 -2.49
C ASP A 58 21.04 15.76 -2.23
N TYR A 59 20.13 16.73 -2.35
CA TYR A 59 20.38 18.14 -2.09
C TYR A 59 19.68 18.57 -0.79
N ASP A 60 20.45 19.15 0.12
CA ASP A 60 19.94 19.71 1.37
C ASP A 60 19.74 21.21 1.24
N ALA A 61 18.47 21.64 1.28
CA ALA A 61 18.10 23.04 1.16
C ALA A 61 18.46 23.87 2.41
N SER A 62 18.56 23.25 3.58
CA SER A 62 18.91 23.92 4.84
C SER A 62 20.39 24.24 4.93
N THR A 63 21.25 23.40 4.34
CA THR A 63 22.71 23.62 4.29
C THR A 63 23.21 24.10 2.91
N ALA A 64 22.33 24.12 1.91
CA ALA A 64 22.65 24.43 0.51
C ALA A 64 23.79 23.57 -0.04
N SER A 65 23.76 22.27 0.24
CA SER A 65 24.84 21.34 -0.09
C SER A 65 24.33 20.07 -0.77
N TYR A 66 25.19 19.45 -1.58
CA TYR A 66 24.94 18.15 -2.19
C TYR A 66 25.70 17.07 -1.44
N TYR A 67 25.02 15.98 -1.12
CA TYR A 67 25.68 14.74 -0.71
C TYR A 67 26.27 14.03 -1.93
N ALA A 68 27.37 13.32 -1.73
CA ALA A 68 27.97 12.52 -2.79
C ALA A 68 26.97 11.44 -3.24
N PRO A 69 26.75 11.26 -4.55
CA PRO A 69 25.83 10.26 -5.05
C PRO A 69 26.41 8.85 -4.85
N TRP A 70 25.59 7.90 -4.41
CA TRP A 70 25.96 6.49 -4.40
C TRP A 70 26.24 5.98 -5.82
N HIS A 71 27.28 5.18 -5.98
CA HIS A 71 27.67 4.62 -7.28
C HIS A 71 27.43 3.11 -7.34
N ASP A 72 26.77 2.67 -8.40
CA ASP A 72 26.58 1.25 -8.66
C ASP A 72 27.87 0.62 -9.21
N HIS A 73 28.71 0.13 -8.31
CA HIS A 73 29.96 -0.56 -8.67
C HIS A 73 29.74 -1.92 -9.36
N ALA A 74 28.50 -2.45 -9.35
CA ALA A 74 28.13 -3.73 -9.94
C ALA A 74 27.22 -3.58 -11.18
N ALA A 75 27.23 -2.39 -11.82
CA ALA A 75 26.32 -2.07 -12.93
C ALA A 75 26.49 -2.97 -14.17
N ASP A 76 27.67 -3.57 -14.36
CA ASP A 76 27.99 -4.47 -15.47
C ASP A 76 28.11 -5.94 -15.05
N GLU A 77 27.82 -6.28 -13.79
CA GLU A 77 27.81 -7.67 -13.32
C GLU A 77 26.53 -8.41 -13.73
N ASP A 78 26.68 -9.70 -14.04
CA ASP A 78 25.55 -10.58 -14.38
C ASP A 78 24.70 -10.95 -13.15
N GLU A 79 25.34 -11.02 -11.97
CA GLU A 79 24.72 -11.29 -10.68
C GLU A 79 24.88 -10.07 -9.76
N PHE A 80 23.76 -9.55 -9.27
CA PHE A 80 23.79 -8.38 -8.39
C PHE A 80 24.03 -8.78 -6.94
N ARG A 81 25.03 -8.17 -6.34
CA ARG A 81 25.30 -8.25 -4.91
C ARG A 81 24.67 -7.08 -4.18
N ASP A 82 24.25 -7.34 -2.95
CA ASP A 82 23.73 -6.32 -2.06
C ASP A 82 24.91 -5.54 -1.45
N PRO A 83 25.03 -4.22 -1.73
CA PRO A 83 26.19 -3.44 -1.32
C PRO A 83 26.29 -3.24 0.21
N PHE A 84 25.19 -3.39 0.95
CA PHE A 84 25.14 -3.06 2.38
C PHE A 84 24.96 -4.29 3.28
N HIS A 85 24.73 -5.48 2.72
CA HIS A 85 24.42 -6.69 3.51
C HIS A 85 25.45 -7.02 4.59
N GLU A 86 26.75 -6.96 4.27
CA GLU A 86 27.81 -7.24 5.23
C GLU A 86 27.94 -6.14 6.29
N ARG A 87 27.75 -4.87 5.90
CA ARG A 87 27.83 -3.72 6.81
C ARG A 87 26.65 -3.66 7.78
N ALA A 88 25.45 -4.03 7.35
CA ALA A 88 24.28 -4.14 8.22
C ALA A 88 24.48 -5.14 9.38
N GLN A 89 25.33 -6.16 9.19
CA GLN A 89 25.65 -7.14 10.23
C GLN A 89 26.85 -6.74 11.08
N SER A 90 27.88 -6.15 10.47
CA SER A 90 29.17 -5.85 11.11
C SER A 90 29.25 -4.47 11.77
N SER A 91 28.57 -3.47 11.21
CA SER A 91 28.67 -2.06 11.60
C SER A 91 27.34 -1.30 11.40
N PRO A 92 26.23 -1.75 12.04
CA PRO A 92 24.90 -1.19 11.81
C PRO A 92 24.80 0.30 12.15
N ASP A 93 25.38 0.77 13.26
CA ASP A 93 25.30 2.20 13.63
C ASP A 93 26.04 3.10 12.64
N ALA A 94 27.20 2.67 12.13
CA ALA A 94 27.92 3.42 11.10
C ALA A 94 27.18 3.41 9.75
N LEU A 95 26.35 2.40 9.50
CA LEU A 95 25.50 2.35 8.32
C LEU A 95 24.32 3.33 8.41
N LEU A 96 23.79 3.55 9.62
CA LEU A 96 22.71 4.53 9.88
C LEU A 96 23.16 6.00 9.78
N GLU A 97 24.46 6.25 9.69
CA GLU A 97 25.03 7.59 9.49
C GLU A 97 25.55 7.78 8.06
N ASP A 98 25.41 6.78 7.20
CA ASP A 98 25.96 6.76 5.84
C ASP A 98 24.95 7.32 4.81
N PRO A 99 25.20 8.50 4.21
CA PRO A 99 24.30 9.09 3.22
C PRO A 99 24.08 8.22 1.99
N GLU A 100 25.07 7.41 1.58
CA GLU A 100 24.90 6.50 0.46
C GLU A 100 23.89 5.39 0.79
N PHE A 101 23.89 4.91 2.03
CA PHE A 101 22.87 3.98 2.51
C PHE A 101 21.49 4.65 2.55
N HIS A 102 21.40 5.91 2.97
CA HIS A 102 20.13 6.65 3.01
C HIS A 102 19.50 6.76 1.61
N GLN A 103 20.32 7.10 0.60
CA GLN A 103 19.91 7.15 -0.80
C GLN A 103 19.38 5.80 -1.29
N CYS A 104 20.11 4.71 -1.03
CA CYS A 104 19.69 3.37 -1.45
C CYS A 104 18.49 2.82 -0.66
N ASN A 105 18.37 3.14 0.63
CA ASN A 105 17.24 2.73 1.46
C ASN A 105 15.94 3.33 0.92
N ALA A 106 15.91 4.66 0.77
CA ALA A 106 14.74 5.38 0.25
C ALA A 106 14.38 4.90 -1.18
N TYR A 107 15.38 4.73 -2.04
CA TYR A 107 15.21 4.20 -3.38
C TYR A 107 14.59 2.79 -3.39
N ALA A 108 15.17 1.87 -2.62
CA ALA A 108 14.75 0.47 -2.61
C ALA A 108 13.34 0.30 -2.04
N ILE A 109 12.96 1.06 -1.01
CA ILE A 109 11.61 1.08 -0.47
C ILE A 109 10.63 1.63 -1.51
N ALA A 110 10.92 2.79 -2.12
CA ALA A 110 10.05 3.38 -3.14
C ALA A 110 9.85 2.46 -4.35
N MET A 111 10.93 1.84 -4.85
CA MET A 111 10.87 0.83 -5.92
C MET A 111 10.07 -0.40 -5.53
N ARG A 112 10.20 -0.88 -4.29
CA ARG A 112 9.41 -1.99 -3.78
C ARG A 112 7.92 -1.65 -3.76
N ILE A 113 7.54 -0.47 -3.26
CA ILE A 113 6.13 -0.03 -3.24
C ILE A 113 5.59 0.11 -4.67
N LEU A 114 6.32 0.75 -5.59
CA LEU A 114 5.92 0.83 -7.00
C LEU A 114 5.73 -0.56 -7.61
N ALA A 115 6.67 -1.48 -7.41
CA ALA A 115 6.58 -2.84 -7.94
C ALA A 115 5.36 -3.59 -7.38
N ARG A 116 5.00 -3.37 -6.11
CA ARG A 116 3.78 -3.92 -5.51
C ARG A 116 2.52 -3.36 -6.17
N PHE A 117 2.49 -2.07 -6.47
CA PHE A 117 1.36 -1.46 -7.19
C PHE A 117 1.20 -2.04 -8.59
N GLU A 118 2.30 -2.10 -9.35
CA GLU A 118 2.27 -2.60 -10.72
C GLU A 118 1.91 -4.09 -10.79
N PHE A 119 2.36 -4.87 -9.80
CA PHE A 119 1.95 -6.27 -9.64
C PHE A 119 0.45 -6.39 -9.35
N ALA A 120 -0.07 -5.65 -8.37
CA ALA A 120 -1.46 -5.75 -7.95
C ALA A 120 -2.45 -5.26 -9.03
N LEU A 121 -2.10 -4.19 -9.74
CA LEU A 121 -2.90 -3.58 -10.80
C LEU A 121 -2.75 -4.31 -12.14
N GLY A 122 -1.65 -5.03 -12.36
CA GLY A 122 -1.37 -5.74 -13.61
C GLY A 122 -0.96 -4.83 -14.77
N ARG A 123 -0.38 -3.66 -14.46
CA ARG A 123 0.07 -2.65 -15.44
C ARG A 123 1.09 -1.69 -14.83
N ARG A 124 1.78 -0.92 -15.67
CA ARG A 124 2.63 0.19 -15.22
C ARG A 124 1.77 1.35 -14.70
N VAL A 125 2.24 2.02 -13.65
CA VAL A 125 1.57 3.18 -13.06
C VAL A 125 2.08 4.48 -13.70
N SER A 126 1.20 5.46 -13.90
CA SER A 126 1.57 6.80 -14.37
C SER A 126 1.76 7.75 -13.19
N TRP A 127 2.54 8.80 -13.37
CA TRP A 127 2.59 9.93 -12.44
C TRP A 127 1.55 10.97 -12.87
N GLN A 128 1.20 11.91 -11.99
CA GLN A 128 0.28 13.02 -12.31
C GLN A 128 0.99 14.19 -13.02
N PHE A 129 2.27 14.04 -13.32
CA PHE A 129 3.11 14.99 -14.05
C PHE A 129 3.71 14.32 -15.29
N ASP A 130 4.19 15.14 -16.24
CA ASP A 130 4.57 14.68 -17.58
C ASP A 130 5.95 13.98 -17.65
N THR A 131 6.74 14.04 -16.58
CA THR A 131 8.06 13.39 -16.53
C THR A 131 7.95 11.89 -16.20
N HIS A 132 8.97 11.12 -16.58
CA HIS A 132 8.98 9.67 -16.36
C HIS A 132 9.46 9.26 -14.96
N GLN A 133 10.11 10.17 -14.24
CA GLN A 133 10.85 9.88 -13.01
C GLN A 133 10.38 10.78 -11.87
N LEU A 134 10.04 10.17 -10.73
CA LEU A 134 9.83 10.88 -9.47
C LEU A 134 11.18 11.05 -8.77
N LYS A 135 11.48 12.26 -8.30
CA LYS A 135 12.71 12.56 -7.57
C LYS A 135 12.58 12.08 -6.12
N ILE A 136 13.68 11.63 -5.53
CA ILE A 136 13.77 11.28 -4.11
C ILE A 136 14.90 12.13 -3.53
N VAL A 137 14.60 12.88 -2.47
CA VAL A 137 15.54 13.79 -1.81
C VAL A 137 15.67 13.36 -0.33
N PRO A 138 16.64 12.48 0.01
CA PRO A 138 16.76 11.89 1.35
C PRO A 138 17.05 12.89 2.47
N HIS A 139 17.79 13.96 2.19
CA HIS A 139 18.18 14.99 3.15
C HIS A 139 17.65 16.38 2.78
N ALA A 140 16.38 16.48 2.40
CA ALA A 140 15.81 17.67 1.76
C ALA A 140 15.91 18.95 2.62
N PHE A 141 15.67 18.84 3.93
CA PHE A 141 15.64 19.98 4.86
C PHE A 141 15.77 19.55 6.33
N ALA A 142 16.19 20.47 7.20
CA ALA A 142 16.41 20.26 8.64
C ALA A 142 15.15 20.49 9.50
N GLU A 143 14.07 19.77 9.22
CA GLU A 143 12.80 19.83 9.98
C GLU A 143 12.23 18.42 10.17
N PRO A 144 11.45 18.16 11.25
CA PRO A 144 10.73 16.91 11.44
C PRO A 144 9.52 16.85 10.49
N ASN A 145 9.75 16.69 9.20
CA ASN A 145 8.70 16.57 8.19
C ASN A 145 9.16 15.70 7.01
N ALA A 146 8.21 15.10 6.30
CA ALA A 146 8.42 14.43 5.03
C ALA A 146 7.14 14.60 4.20
N TYR A 147 7.27 14.80 2.89
CA TYR A 147 6.09 14.96 2.04
C TYR A 147 6.38 14.67 0.56
N TYR A 148 5.35 14.20 -0.14
CA TYR A 148 5.26 14.25 -1.60
C TYR A 148 4.87 15.66 -2.09
N SER A 149 5.61 16.17 -3.06
CA SER A 149 5.29 17.40 -3.79
C SER A 149 5.05 17.10 -5.26
N ARG A 150 3.81 17.31 -5.73
CA ARG A 150 3.46 17.22 -7.16
C ARG A 150 4.20 18.27 -7.99
N THR A 151 4.37 19.49 -7.45
CA THR A 151 4.98 20.61 -8.17
C THR A 151 6.48 20.41 -8.37
N ASP A 152 7.17 19.86 -7.38
CA ASP A 152 8.61 19.59 -7.45
C ASP A 152 8.90 18.21 -8.07
N GLU A 153 7.84 17.40 -8.27
CA GLU A 153 7.89 16.02 -8.74
C GLU A 153 8.81 15.18 -7.85
N SER A 154 8.66 15.32 -6.52
CA SER A 154 9.63 14.78 -5.57
C SER A 154 9.02 14.26 -4.27
N LEU A 155 9.66 13.23 -3.71
CA LEU A 155 9.57 12.86 -2.30
C LEU A 155 10.68 13.59 -1.54
N LEU A 156 10.30 14.38 -0.54
CA LEU A 156 11.21 15.22 0.24
C LEU A 156 11.24 14.73 1.68
N PHE A 157 12.41 14.34 2.16
CA PHE A 157 12.59 13.76 3.49
C PHE A 157 13.43 14.71 4.35
N GLY A 158 12.89 15.12 5.49
CA GLY A 158 13.58 15.96 6.46
C GLY A 158 14.40 15.17 7.48
N TYR A 159 15.22 15.91 8.22
CA TYR A 159 16.00 15.39 9.33
C TYR A 159 15.99 16.34 10.52
N PHE A 160 16.15 15.81 11.74
CA PHE A 160 16.07 16.60 12.97
C PHE A 160 16.83 15.93 14.12
N PRO A 161 17.26 16.68 15.14
CA PRO A 161 17.92 16.08 16.31
C PRO A 161 16.94 15.22 17.10
N GLY A 162 17.23 13.91 17.19
CA GLY A 162 16.58 12.99 18.12
C GLY A 162 17.21 13.06 19.51
N LYS A 163 16.90 12.07 20.36
CA LYS A 163 17.41 12.07 21.74
C LYS A 163 18.91 11.79 21.82
N ASP A 164 19.36 10.78 21.06
CA ASP A 164 20.74 10.27 21.11
C ASP A 164 21.48 10.41 19.77
N ARG A 165 20.77 10.62 18.65
CA ARG A 165 21.33 10.75 17.30
C ARG A 165 20.47 11.66 16.41
N MET A 166 20.99 12.03 15.24
CA MET A 166 20.18 12.64 14.20
C MET A 166 19.17 11.62 13.66
N VAL A 167 17.92 12.04 13.51
CA VAL A 167 16.84 11.24 12.92
C VAL A 167 16.67 11.66 11.47
N PHE A 168 16.70 10.70 10.57
CA PHE A 168 16.51 10.90 9.13
C PHE A 168 15.23 10.20 8.69
N SER A 169 14.23 10.96 8.24
CA SER A 169 12.94 10.38 7.85
C SER A 169 13.04 9.43 6.64
N CYS A 170 14.06 9.59 5.79
CA CYS A 170 14.35 8.69 4.68
C CYS A 170 14.79 7.28 5.10
N LEU A 171 15.16 7.07 6.37
CA LEU A 171 15.47 5.76 6.94
C LEU A 171 14.21 4.99 7.37
N SER A 172 13.11 5.68 7.63
CA SER A 172 11.85 5.07 8.04
C SER A 172 11.13 4.48 6.82
N HIS A 173 10.88 3.17 6.87
CA HIS A 173 10.20 2.41 5.83
C HIS A 173 8.79 2.94 5.61
N ASP A 174 8.06 3.14 6.69
CA ASP A 174 6.68 3.58 6.68
C ASP A 174 6.54 5.00 6.14
N VAL A 175 7.43 5.93 6.51
CA VAL A 175 7.43 7.30 5.95
C VAL A 175 7.72 7.24 4.45
N VAL A 176 8.77 6.55 4.01
CA VAL A 176 9.08 6.44 2.57
C VAL A 176 7.93 5.77 1.81
N ALA A 177 7.34 4.70 2.35
CA ALA A 177 6.23 4.00 1.73
C ALA A 177 4.96 4.85 1.65
N HIS A 178 4.66 5.63 2.69
CA HIS A 178 3.53 6.55 2.74
C HIS A 178 3.64 7.64 1.68
N GLU A 179 4.77 8.36 1.65
CA GLU A 179 4.98 9.44 0.68
C GLU A 179 5.03 8.91 -0.77
N THR A 180 5.63 7.73 -0.97
CA THR A 180 5.57 7.05 -2.28
C THR A 180 4.13 6.72 -2.67
N THR A 181 3.29 6.34 -1.70
CA THR A 181 1.88 6.02 -1.94
C THR A 181 1.08 7.25 -2.33
N HIS A 182 1.33 8.42 -1.73
CA HIS A 182 0.73 9.67 -2.19
C HIS A 182 1.01 9.93 -3.68
N ALA A 183 2.27 9.80 -4.11
CA ALA A 183 2.62 9.99 -5.53
C ALA A 183 1.93 8.98 -6.45
N LEU A 184 1.73 7.74 -5.99
CA LEU A 184 1.06 6.68 -6.75
C LEU A 184 -0.45 6.87 -6.83
N ILE A 185 -1.12 7.22 -5.72
CA ILE A 185 -2.55 7.55 -5.72
C ILE A 185 -2.80 8.74 -6.63
N ASP A 186 -1.97 9.78 -6.52
CA ASP A 186 -2.10 11.00 -7.30
C ASP A 186 -2.10 10.71 -8.81
N GLY A 187 -1.16 9.89 -9.29
CA GLY A 187 -1.12 9.47 -10.70
C GLY A 187 -2.18 8.46 -11.13
N LEU A 188 -2.79 7.72 -10.19
CA LEU A 188 -3.85 6.75 -10.48
C LEU A 188 -5.24 7.36 -10.45
N ARG A 189 -5.52 8.25 -9.49
CA ARG A 189 -6.84 8.79 -9.15
C ARG A 189 -6.72 10.30 -8.88
N GLU A 190 -6.54 11.07 -9.95
CA GLU A 190 -6.32 12.52 -9.89
C GLU A 190 -7.40 13.30 -9.11
N GLY A 191 -8.63 12.80 -9.13
CA GLY A 191 -9.79 13.41 -8.48
C GLY A 191 -9.83 13.27 -6.96
N PHE A 192 -8.96 12.44 -6.35
CA PHE A 192 -8.99 12.22 -4.90
C PHE A 192 -8.49 13.41 -4.10
N LEU A 193 -7.68 14.29 -4.72
CA LEU A 193 -7.24 15.54 -4.12
C LEU A 193 -8.26 16.68 -4.30
N GLU A 194 -9.35 16.48 -5.04
CA GLU A 194 -10.41 17.47 -5.14
C GLU A 194 -11.22 17.55 -3.84
N PRO A 195 -11.64 18.75 -3.39
CA PRO A 195 -12.50 18.89 -2.22
C PRO A 195 -13.83 18.15 -2.41
N SER A 196 -14.14 17.21 -1.50
CA SER A 196 -15.32 16.36 -1.61
C SER A 196 -15.87 16.01 -0.21
N SER A 197 -16.06 14.72 0.10
CA SER A 197 -16.46 14.24 1.42
C SER A 197 -15.27 14.18 2.39
N PRO A 198 -15.52 14.18 3.72
CA PRO A 198 -14.49 13.86 4.71
C PRO A 198 -13.86 12.48 4.47
N ASP A 199 -14.63 11.50 4.01
CA ASP A 199 -14.13 10.16 3.66
C ASP A 199 -13.08 10.21 2.55
N GLN A 200 -13.28 10.99 1.49
CA GLN A 200 -12.31 11.07 0.39
C GLN A 200 -10.98 11.67 0.87
N ALA A 201 -11.05 12.78 1.62
CA ALA A 201 -9.86 13.40 2.19
C ALA A 201 -9.14 12.42 3.14
N ALA A 202 -9.90 11.72 3.99
CA ALA A 202 -9.40 10.73 4.92
C ALA A 202 -8.83 9.48 4.23
N PHE A 203 -9.38 9.10 3.08
CA PHE A 203 -8.93 7.95 2.31
C PHE A 203 -7.50 8.14 1.81
N HIS A 204 -7.15 9.33 1.33
CA HIS A 204 -5.82 9.60 0.79
C HIS A 204 -4.72 9.32 1.82
N GLU A 205 -4.95 9.74 3.06
CA GLU A 205 -4.06 9.54 4.19
C GLU A 205 -4.12 8.11 4.74
N GLY A 206 -5.33 7.63 5.06
CA GLY A 206 -5.53 6.30 5.61
C GLY A 206 -5.09 5.17 4.67
N PHE A 207 -5.25 5.33 3.36
CA PHE A 207 -4.78 4.34 2.39
C PHE A 207 -3.25 4.31 2.30
N SER A 208 -2.60 5.46 2.40
CA SER A 208 -1.14 5.55 2.41
C SER A 208 -0.55 4.90 3.68
N ASP A 209 -1.23 5.05 4.83
CA ASP A 209 -0.91 4.32 6.05
C ASP A 209 -1.16 2.80 5.91
N ILE A 210 -2.28 2.38 5.29
CA ILE A 210 -2.55 0.96 5.00
C ILE A 210 -1.41 0.34 4.18
N VAL A 211 -0.95 1.02 3.13
CA VAL A 211 0.16 0.55 2.30
C VAL A 211 1.44 0.46 3.12
N ALA A 212 1.81 1.52 3.84
CA ALA A 212 3.00 1.55 4.67
C ALA A 212 3.00 0.37 5.68
N LEU A 213 1.93 0.21 6.43
CA LEU A 213 1.81 -0.79 7.49
C LEU A 213 1.79 -2.22 6.97
N LEU A 214 0.96 -2.51 5.96
CA LEU A 214 0.91 -3.86 5.39
C LEU A 214 2.22 -4.19 4.66
N SER A 215 2.92 -3.20 4.10
CA SER A 215 4.23 -3.42 3.46
C SER A 215 5.33 -3.81 4.46
N VAL A 216 5.28 -3.27 5.68
CA VAL A 216 6.16 -3.63 6.81
C VAL A 216 5.77 -4.99 7.38
N LEU A 217 4.47 -5.24 7.61
CA LEU A 217 3.96 -6.52 8.11
C LEU A 217 4.17 -7.68 7.12
N ALA A 218 4.34 -7.38 5.83
CA ALA A 218 4.71 -8.36 4.81
C ALA A 218 6.20 -8.77 4.86
N LEU A 219 7.03 -8.14 5.72
CA LEU A 219 8.42 -8.56 5.95
C LEU A 219 8.49 -9.62 7.07
N PRO A 220 8.92 -10.86 6.77
CA PRO A 220 9.06 -11.91 7.78
C PRO A 220 9.99 -11.52 8.94
N GLU A 221 11.02 -10.72 8.67
CA GLU A 221 11.99 -10.23 9.65
C GLU A 221 11.31 -9.40 10.75
N ILE A 222 10.34 -8.55 10.37
CA ILE A 222 9.58 -7.73 11.31
C ILE A 222 8.69 -8.59 12.19
N VAL A 223 7.92 -9.48 11.56
CA VAL A 223 6.99 -10.34 12.30
C VAL A 223 7.74 -11.30 13.24
N ASP A 224 8.87 -11.89 12.78
CA ASP A 224 9.74 -12.67 13.66
C ASP A 224 10.29 -11.79 14.78
N GLY A 225 10.71 -10.57 14.45
CA GLY A 225 11.25 -9.62 15.41
C GLY A 225 10.32 -9.31 16.58
N VAL A 226 9.06 -8.98 16.28
CA VAL A 226 8.04 -8.70 17.28
C VAL A 226 7.80 -9.91 18.20
N PHE A 227 7.73 -11.12 17.63
CA PHE A 227 7.64 -12.33 18.46
C PHE A 227 8.90 -12.60 19.28
N HIS A 228 10.08 -12.14 18.85
CA HIS A 228 11.29 -12.27 19.67
C HIS A 228 11.18 -11.42 20.93
N LEU A 229 10.74 -10.17 20.79
CA LEU A 229 10.66 -9.21 21.89
C LEU A 229 9.56 -9.54 22.90
N LYS A 230 8.37 -9.95 22.43
CA LYS A 230 7.17 -10.02 23.28
C LYS A 230 6.74 -11.42 23.66
N ALA A 231 7.22 -12.47 22.98
CA ALA A 231 6.73 -13.81 23.29
C ALA A 231 7.27 -14.37 24.62
N GLY A 232 8.48 -14.00 25.07
CA GLY A 232 9.01 -14.41 26.38
C GLY A 232 8.83 -15.90 26.68
N LYS A 233 8.14 -16.23 27.79
CA LYS A 233 7.82 -17.62 28.20
C LYS A 233 6.90 -18.39 27.23
N ASN A 234 6.29 -17.71 26.26
CA ASN A 234 5.45 -18.28 25.21
C ASN A 234 6.25 -18.77 24.00
N THR A 235 7.58 -18.85 24.12
CA THR A 235 8.44 -19.53 23.15
C THR A 235 9.22 -20.65 23.81
N LYS A 236 9.49 -21.70 23.05
CA LYS A 236 10.42 -22.77 23.44
C LYS A 236 11.13 -23.33 22.22
N THR A 237 12.31 -23.88 22.42
CA THR A 237 13.02 -24.62 21.36
C THR A 237 12.82 -26.10 21.58
N GLN A 238 12.36 -26.81 20.56
CA GLN A 238 12.18 -28.26 20.60
C GLN A 238 12.64 -28.85 19.26
N HIS A 239 13.53 -29.85 19.31
CA HIS A 239 14.13 -30.48 18.11
C HIS A 239 14.72 -29.47 17.10
N GLY A 240 15.41 -28.42 17.60
CA GLY A 240 16.01 -27.38 16.75
C GLY A 240 15.03 -26.39 16.13
N ARG A 241 13.72 -26.51 16.39
CA ARG A 241 12.70 -25.58 15.92
C ARG A 241 12.27 -24.62 17.03
N ARG A 242 12.09 -23.35 16.67
CA ARG A 242 11.51 -22.32 17.54
C ARG A 242 9.99 -22.49 17.50
N LEU A 243 9.40 -22.83 18.63
CA LEU A 243 7.96 -22.98 18.77
C LEU A 243 7.35 -21.77 19.48
N ILE A 244 6.12 -21.44 19.12
CA ILE A 244 5.31 -20.37 19.71
C ILE A 244 4.02 -20.95 20.29
N ASN A 245 3.63 -20.46 21.47
CA ASN A 245 2.41 -20.86 22.15
C ASN A 245 1.20 -20.29 21.39
N GLY A 246 0.27 -21.16 20.98
CA GLY A 246 -0.93 -20.78 20.26
C GLY A 246 -1.83 -19.79 21.01
N ARG A 247 -1.77 -19.74 22.34
CA ARG A 247 -2.56 -18.80 23.16
C ARG A 247 -2.24 -17.32 22.90
N ILE A 248 -1.05 -17.02 22.37
CA ILE A 248 -0.66 -15.65 21.99
C ILE A 248 -0.96 -15.32 20.52
N LEU A 249 -1.64 -16.22 19.81
CA LEU A 249 -2.04 -16.06 18.41
C LEU A 249 -3.54 -15.75 18.25
N THR A 250 -4.22 -15.41 19.34
CA THR A 250 -5.61 -14.90 19.27
C THR A 250 -5.64 -13.47 18.73
N ILE A 251 -6.79 -13.00 18.24
CA ILE A 251 -6.93 -11.62 17.70
C ILE A 251 -6.46 -10.58 18.72
N GLY A 252 -6.86 -10.70 19.99
CA GLY A 252 -6.46 -9.77 21.05
C GLY A 252 -4.96 -9.81 21.31
N ALA A 253 -4.38 -11.00 21.45
CA ALA A 253 -2.95 -11.15 21.71
C ALA A 253 -2.09 -10.70 20.51
N LEU A 254 -2.53 -10.93 19.28
CA LEU A 254 -1.86 -10.44 18.07
C LEU A 254 -1.99 -8.92 17.93
N ARG A 255 -3.11 -8.32 18.35
CA ARG A 255 -3.21 -6.86 18.42
C ARG A 255 -2.20 -6.28 19.40
N GLU A 256 -2.06 -6.85 20.59
CA GLU A 256 -1.09 -6.39 21.60
C GLU A 256 0.37 -6.63 21.19
N SER A 257 0.66 -7.81 20.65
CA SER A 257 2.02 -8.15 20.22
C SER A 257 2.35 -7.51 18.87
N VAL A 258 1.71 -7.93 17.79
CA VAL A 258 2.05 -7.54 16.41
C VAL A 258 1.74 -6.07 16.13
N LEU A 259 0.56 -5.56 16.47
CA LEU A 259 0.18 -4.19 16.10
C LEU A 259 0.66 -3.15 17.11
N LEU A 260 0.35 -3.33 18.39
CA LEU A 260 0.66 -2.33 19.41
C LEU A 260 2.15 -2.26 19.74
N SER A 261 2.90 -3.38 19.68
CA SER A 261 4.35 -3.29 19.93
C SER A 261 5.08 -2.64 18.77
N LEU A 262 4.68 -2.95 17.53
CA LEU A 262 5.16 -2.24 16.34
C LEU A 262 4.89 -0.74 16.45
N ALA A 263 3.72 -0.36 16.97
CA ALA A 263 3.35 1.03 17.20
C ALA A 263 4.08 1.71 18.36
N GLU A 264 4.31 1.02 19.48
CA GLU A 264 5.10 1.52 20.62
C GLU A 264 6.55 1.83 20.22
N GLU A 265 7.07 1.04 19.28
CA GLU A 265 8.43 1.18 18.76
C GLU A 265 8.51 2.29 17.69
N MET A 266 7.45 2.54 16.91
CA MET A 266 7.38 3.67 15.94
C MET A 266 7.31 5.06 16.56
N GLY A 267 6.68 5.20 17.74
CA GLY A 267 6.28 6.52 18.26
C GLY A 267 7.35 7.30 19.03
N GLN A 268 8.53 6.73 19.31
CA GLN A 268 9.47 7.35 20.25
C GLN A 268 10.28 8.51 19.67
N GLU A 269 10.66 8.46 18.38
CA GLU A 269 11.47 9.50 17.74
C GLU A 269 10.80 10.19 16.55
N ILE A 270 9.86 9.53 15.85
CA ILE A 270 9.21 10.03 14.62
C ILE A 270 7.86 10.71 14.85
N SER A 271 7.34 10.70 16.09
CA SER A 271 6.04 11.33 16.42
C SER A 271 5.96 12.84 16.08
N GLY A 272 7.11 13.52 15.97
CA GLY A 272 7.19 14.91 15.52
C GLY A 272 6.92 15.13 14.02
N ILE A 273 7.03 14.08 13.19
CA ILE A 273 6.84 14.15 11.73
C ILE A 273 5.39 13.88 11.35
N ARG A 274 4.80 12.79 11.85
CA ARG A 274 3.49 12.27 11.37
C ARG A 274 2.45 12.07 12.48
N GLY A 275 2.69 12.55 13.71
CA GLY A 275 1.88 12.12 14.86
C GLY A 275 2.07 10.62 15.11
N ASP A 276 1.11 9.95 15.76
CA ASP A 276 1.20 8.50 16.04
C ASP A 276 0.00 7.72 15.43
N PRO A 277 -0.18 7.73 14.08
CA PRO A 277 -1.38 7.19 13.42
C PRO A 277 -1.49 5.67 13.56
N LEU A 278 -0.36 4.94 13.51
CA LEU A 278 -0.38 3.49 13.76
C LEU A 278 -0.83 3.20 15.19
N ARG A 279 -0.25 3.87 16.19
CA ARG A 279 -0.64 3.60 17.58
C ARG A 279 -2.07 3.99 17.85
N SER A 280 -2.56 5.05 17.24
CA SER A 280 -3.96 5.44 17.33
C SER A 280 -4.86 4.38 16.68
N SER A 281 -4.59 4.01 15.42
CA SER A 281 -5.36 3.00 14.67
C SER A 281 -5.33 1.61 15.31
N ALA A 282 -4.17 1.16 15.81
CA ALA A 282 -4.03 -0.14 16.47
C ALA A 282 -4.81 -0.21 17.79
N LYS A 283 -4.96 0.94 18.48
CA LYS A 283 -5.77 1.06 19.71
C LYS A 283 -7.26 1.22 19.44
N LEU A 284 -7.66 1.69 18.26
CA LEU A 284 -9.07 1.80 17.88
C LEU A 284 -9.69 0.39 17.81
N LEU A 285 -10.64 0.16 18.71
CA LEU A 285 -11.47 -1.03 18.72
C LEU A 285 -12.73 -0.79 17.87
N PRO A 286 -13.34 -1.86 17.33
CA PRO A 286 -14.59 -1.74 16.58
C PRO A 286 -15.68 -1.02 17.40
N ASP A 287 -16.10 0.14 16.91
CA ASP A 287 -17.23 0.92 17.41
C ASP A 287 -17.88 1.63 16.22
N ALA A 288 -19.15 1.30 15.96
CA ALA A 288 -19.91 1.82 14.82
C ALA A 288 -20.23 3.32 14.92
N SER A 289 -20.08 3.93 16.11
CA SER A 289 -20.35 5.35 16.33
C SER A 289 -19.17 6.27 15.98
N LEU A 290 -17.96 5.73 15.76
CA LEU A 290 -16.75 6.53 15.59
C LEU A 290 -16.85 7.55 14.46
N LEU A 291 -17.43 7.17 13.31
CA LEU A 291 -17.56 8.06 12.15
C LEU A 291 -18.45 9.29 12.41
N GLU A 292 -19.30 9.26 13.44
CA GLU A 292 -20.20 10.34 13.84
C GLU A 292 -19.57 11.30 14.85
N GLN A 293 -18.47 10.90 15.50
CA GLN A 293 -17.85 11.70 16.54
C GLN A 293 -17.09 12.89 15.94
N ALA A 294 -17.07 14.02 16.66
CA ALA A 294 -16.53 15.27 16.17
C ALA A 294 -15.01 15.22 15.89
N GLU A 295 -14.25 14.37 16.59
CA GLU A 295 -12.81 14.22 16.37
C GLU A 295 -12.48 13.59 15.01
N PHE A 296 -13.38 12.76 14.46
CA PHE A 296 -13.22 12.08 13.17
C PHE A 296 -13.85 12.86 12.00
N GLN A 297 -13.98 14.18 12.16
CA GLN A 297 -14.26 15.10 11.06
C GLN A 297 -12.97 15.59 10.37
N GLU A 298 -11.84 15.51 11.08
CA GLU A 298 -10.51 15.77 10.52
C GLU A 298 -10.03 14.57 9.71
N ALA A 299 -9.39 14.81 8.57
CA ALA A 299 -9.09 13.79 7.57
C ALA A 299 -8.13 12.72 8.09
N HIS A 300 -7.04 13.11 8.75
CA HIS A 300 -6.08 12.14 9.29
C HIS A 300 -6.76 11.24 10.33
N ARG A 301 -7.45 11.83 11.31
CA ARG A 301 -8.17 11.08 12.35
C ARG A 301 -9.20 10.13 11.75
N ARG A 302 -10.01 10.60 10.81
CA ARG A 302 -11.01 9.77 10.13
C ARG A 302 -10.36 8.63 9.34
N GLY A 303 -9.19 8.85 8.75
CA GLY A 303 -8.40 7.84 8.06
C GLY A 303 -7.98 6.68 8.99
N GLU A 304 -7.70 6.97 10.26
CA GLU A 304 -7.36 5.94 11.27
C GLU A 304 -8.48 4.90 11.46
N ILE A 305 -9.75 5.28 11.28
CA ILE A 305 -10.87 4.33 11.34
C ILE A 305 -10.76 3.31 10.19
N LEU A 306 -10.44 3.78 8.98
CA LEU A 306 -10.26 2.92 7.81
C LEU A 306 -9.06 1.97 8.03
N VAL A 307 -7.94 2.50 8.53
CA VAL A 307 -6.75 1.70 8.88
C VAL A 307 -7.10 0.65 9.94
N ALA A 308 -7.81 1.03 11.01
CA ALA A 308 -8.24 0.13 12.08
C ALA A 308 -9.17 -0.98 11.58
N ALA A 309 -10.08 -0.68 10.65
CA ALA A 309 -10.94 -1.66 10.01
C ALA A 309 -10.14 -2.67 9.18
N ILE A 310 -9.14 -2.22 8.41
CA ILE A 310 -8.25 -3.10 7.63
C ILE A 310 -7.36 -3.96 8.54
N LEU A 311 -6.73 -3.38 9.56
CA LEU A 311 -5.89 -4.12 10.50
C LEU A 311 -6.69 -5.14 11.30
N THR A 312 -7.93 -4.83 11.66
CA THR A 312 -8.83 -5.77 12.33
C THR A 312 -9.21 -6.93 11.40
N ALA A 313 -9.46 -6.67 10.11
CA ALA A 313 -9.69 -7.73 9.11
C ALA A 313 -8.43 -8.59 8.90
N PHE A 314 -7.26 -7.96 8.83
CA PHE A 314 -5.96 -8.64 8.75
C PHE A 314 -5.77 -9.64 9.90
N LEU A 315 -6.00 -9.21 11.16
CA LEU A 315 -5.89 -10.10 12.31
C LEU A 315 -6.86 -11.29 12.25
N GLN A 316 -8.08 -11.07 11.77
CA GLN A 316 -9.06 -12.14 11.57
C GLN A 316 -8.57 -13.16 10.53
N VAL A 317 -8.06 -12.69 9.39
CA VAL A 317 -7.49 -13.54 8.33
C VAL A 317 -6.27 -14.31 8.83
N VAL A 318 -5.39 -13.66 9.60
CA VAL A 318 -4.22 -14.31 10.21
C VAL A 318 -4.65 -15.48 11.09
N VAL A 319 -5.67 -15.29 11.92
CA VAL A 319 -6.21 -16.37 12.77
C VAL A 319 -6.75 -17.50 11.91
N GLU A 320 -7.53 -17.23 10.85
CA GLU A 320 -8.02 -18.27 9.94
C GLU A 320 -6.87 -19.03 9.25
N ARG A 321 -5.80 -18.34 8.84
CA ARG A 321 -4.60 -18.96 8.25
C ARG A 321 -3.86 -19.85 9.24
N ILE A 322 -3.65 -19.38 10.46
CA ILE A 322 -2.96 -20.13 11.51
C ILE A 322 -3.76 -21.37 11.93
N ARG A 323 -5.10 -21.32 11.89
CA ARG A 323 -5.95 -22.51 12.16
C ARG A 323 -5.65 -23.64 11.19
N GLY A 324 -5.23 -23.34 9.96
CA GLY A 324 -4.78 -24.36 9.00
C GLY A 324 -3.47 -25.07 9.37
N LEU A 325 -2.69 -24.57 10.35
CA LEU A 325 -1.40 -25.14 10.75
C LEU A 325 -1.54 -26.26 11.80
N SER A 326 -2.69 -26.42 12.44
CA SER A 326 -2.93 -27.40 13.49
C SER A 326 -4.34 -27.98 13.41
N ALA A 327 -4.48 -29.29 13.64
CA ALA A 327 -5.80 -29.93 13.76
C ALA A 327 -6.52 -29.57 15.07
N GLU A 328 -5.75 -29.20 16.10
CA GLU A 328 -6.27 -28.76 17.40
C GLU A 328 -6.48 -27.24 17.40
N SER A 329 -7.57 -26.79 18.03
CA SER A 329 -7.83 -25.35 18.21
C SER A 329 -6.81 -24.75 19.17
N PHE A 330 -6.09 -23.74 18.70
CA PHE A 330 -5.13 -23.00 19.53
C PHE A 330 -5.79 -21.92 20.42
N GLU A 331 -7.07 -21.64 20.21
CA GLU A 331 -7.88 -20.67 20.98
C GLU A 331 -8.55 -21.32 22.22
N GLY A 332 -8.17 -22.56 22.56
CA GLY A 332 -8.77 -23.33 23.65
C GLY A 332 -8.65 -22.70 25.05
N ASP A 333 -9.53 -23.14 25.95
CA ASP A 333 -9.59 -22.70 27.35
C ASP A 333 -8.27 -22.99 28.11
N ALA A 334 -8.01 -22.20 29.16
CA ALA A 334 -6.84 -22.31 30.03
C ALA A 334 -6.68 -23.70 30.65
N SER A 335 -7.77 -24.48 30.74
CA SER A 335 -7.83 -25.85 31.24
C SER A 335 -7.17 -26.90 30.33
N GLN A 336 -6.98 -26.63 29.03
CA GLN A 336 -6.33 -27.54 28.08
C GLN A 336 -4.85 -27.19 27.88
N PRO A 337 -3.97 -28.18 27.59
CA PRO A 337 -2.56 -27.88 27.31
C PRO A 337 -2.44 -26.95 26.08
N PRO A 338 -1.50 -25.99 26.08
CA PRO A 338 -1.32 -25.09 24.96
C PRO A 338 -0.81 -25.84 23.71
N VAL A 339 -1.41 -25.53 22.57
CA VAL A 339 -0.91 -25.94 21.25
C VAL A 339 0.37 -25.17 20.96
N TRP A 340 1.41 -25.86 20.51
CA TRP A 340 2.69 -25.25 20.13
C TRP A 340 2.87 -25.34 18.62
N LEU A 341 3.09 -24.20 17.98
CA LEU A 341 3.19 -24.07 16.54
C LEU A 341 4.62 -23.71 16.14
N ASP A 342 5.03 -24.10 14.92
CA ASP A 342 6.30 -23.66 14.37
C ASP A 342 6.26 -22.16 14.10
N ARG A 343 7.12 -21.41 14.80
CA ARG A 343 7.16 -19.95 14.72
C ARG A 343 7.48 -19.45 13.32
N ALA A 344 8.36 -20.14 12.58
CA ALA A 344 8.70 -19.74 11.22
C ALA A 344 7.49 -19.84 10.28
N ARG A 345 6.64 -20.86 10.48
CA ARG A 345 5.41 -21.03 9.69
C ARG A 345 4.34 -20.02 10.07
N VAL A 346 4.22 -19.69 11.36
CA VAL A 346 3.32 -18.61 11.81
C VAL A 346 3.73 -17.26 11.21
N VAL A 347 5.03 -16.94 11.26
CA VAL A 347 5.59 -15.72 10.64
C VAL A 347 5.29 -15.67 9.14
N GLU A 348 5.52 -16.79 8.44
CA GLU A 348 5.23 -16.90 7.00
C GLU A 348 3.75 -16.65 6.67
N GLU A 349 2.82 -17.23 7.45
CA GLU A 349 1.38 -17.04 7.23
C GLU A 349 0.93 -15.60 7.51
N ILE A 350 1.51 -14.93 8.52
CA ILE A 350 1.22 -13.51 8.81
C ILE A 350 1.72 -12.61 7.67
N ALA A 351 2.96 -12.82 7.22
CA ALA A 351 3.55 -12.04 6.13
C ALA A 351 2.74 -12.22 4.82
N LYS A 352 2.35 -13.45 4.49
CA LYS A 352 1.47 -13.74 3.35
C LYS A 352 0.07 -13.11 3.50
N ALA A 353 -0.47 -13.08 4.71
CA ALA A 353 -1.76 -12.44 4.97
C ALA A 353 -1.71 -10.94 4.65
N ALA A 354 -0.66 -10.26 5.11
CA ALA A 354 -0.43 -8.84 4.87
C ALA A 354 -0.21 -8.56 3.37
N ASP A 355 0.64 -9.37 2.73
CA ASP A 355 0.94 -9.25 1.29
C ASP A 355 -0.31 -9.41 0.40
N HIS A 356 -1.14 -10.40 0.71
CA HIS A 356 -2.38 -10.63 -0.04
C HIS A 356 -3.40 -9.52 0.22
N LEU A 357 -3.60 -9.10 1.48
CA LEU A 357 -4.55 -8.02 1.79
C LEU A 357 -4.13 -6.70 1.16
N LEU A 358 -2.82 -6.40 1.14
CA LEU A 358 -2.26 -5.23 0.43
C LEU A 358 -2.56 -5.30 -1.07
N THR A 359 -2.44 -6.49 -1.67
CA THR A 359 -2.77 -6.71 -3.09
C THR A 359 -4.24 -6.42 -3.37
N ILE A 360 -5.15 -6.89 -2.50
CA ILE A 360 -6.59 -6.63 -2.61
C ILE A 360 -6.86 -5.12 -2.50
N ALA A 361 -6.29 -4.46 -1.49
CA ALA A 361 -6.46 -3.03 -1.24
C ALA A 361 -5.97 -2.16 -2.42
N ILE A 362 -4.80 -2.46 -2.97
CA ILE A 362 -4.28 -1.73 -4.14
C ILE A 362 -5.15 -1.99 -5.37
N ARG A 363 -5.52 -3.24 -5.64
CA ARG A 363 -6.34 -3.57 -6.81
C ARG A 363 -7.72 -2.93 -6.74
N ALA A 364 -8.27 -2.79 -5.53
CA ALA A 364 -9.55 -2.12 -5.30
C ALA A 364 -9.57 -0.69 -5.85
N LEU A 365 -8.42 -0.01 -5.93
CA LEU A 365 -8.33 1.31 -6.55
C LEU A 365 -8.90 1.32 -7.96
N ASP A 366 -8.81 0.24 -8.75
CA ASP A 366 -9.39 0.22 -10.11
C ASP A 366 -10.92 0.17 -10.14
N TYR A 367 -11.54 -0.31 -9.07
CA TYR A 367 -12.99 -0.46 -8.94
C TYR A 367 -13.64 0.68 -8.15
N THR A 368 -12.85 1.63 -7.64
CA THR A 368 -13.39 2.84 -7.01
C THR A 368 -13.86 3.84 -8.04
N MET A 369 -14.82 4.67 -7.65
CA MET A 369 -15.19 5.89 -8.38
C MET A 369 -14.01 6.87 -8.47
N PRO A 370 -13.93 7.70 -9.54
CA PRO A 370 -12.81 8.64 -9.74
C PRO A 370 -12.87 9.86 -8.81
N VAL A 371 -14.05 10.18 -8.27
CA VAL A 371 -14.31 11.28 -7.32
C VAL A 371 -15.44 10.90 -6.37
N HIS A 372 -15.51 11.59 -5.23
CA HIS A 372 -16.49 11.40 -4.17
C HIS A 372 -16.47 10.02 -3.50
N LEU A 373 -15.26 9.48 -3.29
CA LEU A 373 -15.09 8.19 -2.64
C LEU A 373 -15.59 8.19 -1.18
N THR A 374 -16.35 7.17 -0.81
CA THR A 374 -16.65 6.82 0.59
C THR A 374 -15.91 5.55 1.02
N PHE A 375 -15.82 5.30 2.33
CA PHE A 375 -15.25 4.04 2.83
C PHE A 375 -16.07 2.81 2.42
N GLY A 376 -17.39 2.95 2.28
CA GLY A 376 -18.28 1.91 1.78
C GLY A 376 -18.01 1.55 0.31
N ASP A 377 -17.68 2.55 -0.51
CA ASP A 377 -17.33 2.34 -1.92
C ASP A 377 -16.01 1.58 -2.03
N PHE A 378 -15.03 1.93 -1.18
CA PHE A 378 -13.77 1.22 -1.13
C PHE A 378 -13.94 -0.23 -0.66
N LEU A 379 -14.80 -0.50 0.32
CA LEU A 379 -15.16 -1.85 0.73
C LEU A 379 -15.76 -2.65 -0.43
N SER A 380 -16.77 -2.11 -1.10
CA SER A 380 -17.36 -2.74 -2.29
C SER A 380 -16.31 -3.01 -3.38
N SER A 381 -15.37 -2.08 -3.55
CA SER A 381 -14.28 -2.20 -4.52
C SER A 381 -13.30 -3.31 -4.14
N MET A 382 -12.93 -3.47 -2.87
CA MET A 382 -12.08 -4.59 -2.40
C MET A 382 -12.75 -5.94 -2.60
N LEU A 383 -14.03 -6.06 -2.24
CA LEU A 383 -14.78 -7.30 -2.38
C LEU A 383 -14.92 -7.70 -3.86
N THR A 384 -15.07 -6.72 -4.75
CA THR A 384 -15.14 -6.93 -6.20
C THR A 384 -13.78 -7.32 -6.76
N ALA A 385 -12.73 -6.55 -6.45
CA ALA A 385 -11.36 -6.77 -6.93
C ALA A 385 -10.78 -8.13 -6.54
N ASP A 386 -11.12 -8.61 -5.34
CA ASP A 386 -10.78 -9.95 -4.91
C ASP A 386 -11.60 -11.01 -5.68
N HIS A 387 -12.90 -10.80 -5.84
CA HIS A 387 -13.79 -11.76 -6.49
C HIS A 387 -13.50 -12.03 -7.96
N GLU A 388 -13.17 -10.98 -8.72
CA GLU A 388 -12.87 -11.12 -10.16
C GLU A 388 -11.64 -12.01 -10.40
N LEU A 389 -10.70 -12.05 -9.46
CA LEU A 389 -9.49 -12.87 -9.61
C LEU A 389 -9.52 -14.17 -8.79
N VAL A 390 -10.14 -14.14 -7.62
CA VAL A 390 -10.25 -15.26 -6.68
C VAL A 390 -11.74 -15.58 -6.49
N GLY A 391 -12.27 -16.42 -7.38
CA GLY A 391 -13.67 -16.84 -7.33
C GLY A 391 -14.02 -17.48 -5.99
N ASP A 392 -13.20 -18.45 -5.56
CA ASP A 392 -13.35 -19.17 -4.29
C ASP A 392 -12.38 -18.66 -3.21
N ASP A 393 -12.93 -18.01 -2.19
CA ASP A 393 -12.22 -17.51 -0.99
C ASP A 393 -12.58 -18.36 0.25
N SER A 394 -13.06 -19.59 0.06
CA SER A 394 -13.48 -20.45 1.17
C SER A 394 -12.33 -20.82 2.12
N GLN A 395 -11.10 -20.86 1.62
CA GLN A 395 -9.92 -21.29 2.38
C GLN A 395 -9.59 -20.36 3.55
N TYR A 396 -9.61 -19.05 3.33
CA TYR A 396 -9.18 -18.05 4.33
C TYR A 396 -10.20 -16.93 4.56
N ARG A 397 -11.24 -16.84 3.73
CA ARG A 397 -12.43 -16.00 3.93
C ARG A 397 -12.10 -14.52 4.09
N TYR A 398 -11.16 -14.00 3.30
CA TYR A 398 -10.78 -12.58 3.26
C TYR A 398 -11.99 -11.66 3.15
N ARG A 399 -12.91 -11.96 2.22
CA ARG A 399 -14.12 -11.14 1.97
C ARG A 399 -15.05 -11.10 3.18
N HIS A 400 -15.19 -12.22 3.88
CA HIS A 400 -15.99 -12.28 5.11
C HIS A 400 -15.34 -11.49 6.25
N CYS A 401 -14.02 -11.59 6.42
CA CYS A 401 -13.28 -10.85 7.44
C CYS A 401 -13.35 -9.33 7.18
N LEU A 402 -13.23 -8.91 5.92
CA LEU A 402 -13.40 -7.51 5.52
C LEU A 402 -14.80 -6.99 5.88
N LEU A 403 -15.86 -7.68 5.44
CA LEU A 403 -17.25 -7.30 5.75
C LEU A 403 -17.50 -7.21 7.26
N LYS A 404 -17.10 -8.25 8.01
CA LYS A 404 -17.29 -8.31 9.46
C LYS A 404 -16.55 -7.18 10.17
N SER A 405 -15.31 -6.91 9.74
CA SER A 405 -14.48 -5.88 10.35
C SER A 405 -15.05 -4.49 10.10
N PHE A 406 -15.35 -4.17 8.84
CA PHE A 406 -15.88 -2.86 8.44
C PHE A 406 -17.23 -2.55 9.09
N ALA A 407 -18.14 -3.53 9.14
CA ALA A 407 -19.41 -3.39 9.87
C ALA A 407 -19.19 -3.07 11.36
N GLY A 408 -18.13 -3.62 11.97
CA GLY A 408 -17.74 -3.30 13.34
C GLY A 408 -17.37 -1.82 13.57
N PHE A 409 -16.95 -1.11 12.53
CA PHE A 409 -16.66 0.33 12.53
C PHE A 409 -17.79 1.17 11.90
N GLY A 410 -18.96 0.57 11.66
CA GLY A 410 -20.11 1.27 11.08
C GLY A 410 -19.98 1.55 9.57
N ILE A 411 -19.07 0.86 8.89
CA ILE A 411 -18.87 0.99 7.45
C ILE A 411 -19.54 -0.20 6.75
N GLU A 412 -20.62 0.08 6.04
CA GLU A 412 -21.32 -0.90 5.21
C GLU A 412 -20.90 -0.77 3.74
N PRO A 413 -20.94 -1.85 2.94
CA PRO A 413 -20.64 -1.76 1.52
C PRO A 413 -21.67 -0.88 0.81
N SER A 414 -21.21 0.05 -0.03
CA SER A 414 -22.10 0.95 -0.79
C SER A 414 -22.97 0.20 -1.79
N SER A 415 -22.48 -0.91 -2.34
CA SER A 415 -23.27 -1.74 -3.23
C SER A 415 -24.32 -2.52 -2.46
N SER A 416 -25.60 -2.20 -2.70
CA SER A 416 -26.74 -3.01 -2.27
C SER A 416 -26.98 -4.24 -3.17
N GLY A 417 -25.97 -4.63 -3.95
CA GLY A 417 -26.08 -5.64 -4.98
C GLY A 417 -26.37 -7.06 -4.46
N GLN A 418 -26.85 -7.92 -5.37
CA GLN A 418 -27.17 -9.32 -5.09
C GLN A 418 -25.94 -10.17 -4.68
N LEU A 419 -24.73 -9.60 -4.80
CA LEU A 419 -23.44 -10.27 -4.60
C LEU A 419 -22.76 -9.91 -3.26
N SER A 420 -23.53 -9.75 -2.19
CA SER A 420 -23.00 -9.56 -0.82
C SER A 420 -22.03 -8.37 -0.70
N GLY A 421 -22.42 -7.20 -1.21
CA GLY A 421 -21.64 -5.96 -1.08
C GLY A 421 -20.65 -5.68 -2.21
N LYS A 422 -20.50 -6.56 -3.21
CA LYS A 422 -19.69 -6.32 -4.43
C LYS A 422 -20.43 -5.43 -5.41
N TRP A 423 -19.70 -4.72 -6.28
CA TRP A 423 -20.30 -3.99 -7.39
C TRP A 423 -21.09 -4.95 -8.30
N ASN A 424 -22.24 -4.48 -8.79
CA ASN A 424 -23.03 -5.27 -9.72
C ASN A 424 -22.28 -5.41 -11.05
N PRO A 425 -22.47 -6.53 -11.77
CA PRO A 425 -21.97 -6.64 -13.12
C PRO A 425 -22.60 -5.55 -14.01
N ALA A 426 -21.96 -5.29 -15.14
CA ALA A 426 -22.53 -4.40 -16.16
C ALA A 426 -23.96 -4.84 -16.53
N PRO A 427 -24.83 -3.89 -16.95
CA PRO A 427 -26.13 -4.21 -17.53
C PRO A 427 -26.03 -5.31 -18.58
N ASP A 428 -27.10 -6.10 -18.77
CA ASP A 428 -27.12 -7.22 -19.74
C ASP A 428 -26.51 -6.76 -21.07
N THR A 429 -25.47 -7.46 -21.52
CA THR A 429 -24.75 -7.17 -22.78
C THR A 429 -25.68 -7.00 -23.98
N LYS A 430 -26.87 -7.62 -23.97
CA LYS A 430 -27.89 -7.44 -25.02
C LYS A 430 -28.47 -6.02 -25.09
N GLN A 431 -28.34 -5.25 -24.01
CA GLN A 431 -28.76 -3.86 -23.92
C GLN A 431 -27.65 -2.91 -24.40
N LEU A 432 -26.40 -3.39 -24.45
CA LEU A 432 -25.25 -2.61 -24.87
C LEU A 432 -25.03 -2.71 -26.39
N LYS A 433 -24.89 -1.56 -27.03
CA LYS A 433 -24.58 -1.41 -28.44
C LYS A 433 -23.07 -1.39 -28.65
N TYR A 434 -22.59 -2.27 -29.52
CA TYR A 434 -21.19 -2.35 -29.97
C TYR A 434 -21.03 -2.03 -31.47
N ASP A 435 -22.11 -1.63 -32.14
CA ASP A 435 -22.08 -1.32 -33.57
C ASP A 435 -21.20 -0.12 -33.88
N GLY A 436 -20.25 -0.31 -34.81
CA GLY A 436 -19.30 0.74 -35.18
C GLY A 436 -18.26 1.05 -34.09
N ILE A 437 -18.08 0.14 -33.13
CA ILE A 437 -17.08 0.24 -32.07
C ILE A 437 -16.00 -0.83 -32.26
N HIS A 438 -14.75 -0.40 -32.21
CA HIS A 438 -13.56 -1.24 -32.37
C HIS A 438 -13.04 -1.68 -30.99
N PHE A 439 -13.28 -2.95 -30.65
CA PHE A 439 -12.86 -3.53 -29.37
C PHE A 439 -11.37 -3.31 -29.05
N GLN A 440 -10.48 -3.47 -30.04
CA GLN A 440 -9.04 -3.25 -29.83
C GLN A 440 -8.70 -1.78 -29.51
N ALA A 441 -9.40 -0.83 -30.13
CA ALA A 441 -9.23 0.59 -29.83
C ALA A 441 -9.81 0.94 -28.46
N MET A 442 -10.98 0.38 -28.09
CA MET A 442 -11.58 0.56 -26.76
C MET A 442 -10.67 0.17 -25.59
N GLN A 443 -9.70 -0.73 -25.81
CA GLN A 443 -8.73 -1.11 -24.78
C GLN A 443 -7.68 -0.04 -24.45
N ARG A 444 -7.54 1.02 -25.28
CA ARG A 444 -6.43 1.97 -25.20
C ARG A 444 -6.79 3.42 -25.54
N ASP A 445 -7.83 3.62 -26.34
CA ASP A 445 -8.22 4.91 -26.89
C ASP A 445 -9.40 5.50 -26.10
N ARG A 446 -9.20 6.72 -25.61
CA ARG A 446 -10.20 7.47 -24.83
C ARG A 446 -11.39 7.88 -25.69
N ASP A 447 -11.18 8.19 -26.96
CA ASP A 447 -12.24 8.64 -27.87
C ASP A 447 -13.15 7.47 -28.26
N GLU A 448 -12.57 6.27 -28.41
CA GLU A 448 -13.33 5.05 -28.67
C GLU A 448 -14.17 4.64 -27.45
N VAL A 449 -13.62 4.73 -26.24
CA VAL A 449 -14.38 4.55 -25.01
C VAL A 449 -15.47 5.61 -24.87
N PHE A 450 -15.19 6.87 -25.19
CA PHE A 450 -16.19 7.94 -25.15
C PHE A 450 -17.35 7.65 -26.11
N ARG A 451 -17.06 7.19 -27.32
CA ARG A 451 -18.07 6.74 -28.28
C ARG A 451 -18.92 5.61 -27.71
N PHE A 452 -18.29 4.62 -27.06
CA PHE A 452 -19.01 3.54 -26.39
C PHE A 452 -19.95 4.06 -25.30
N LEU A 453 -19.46 4.95 -24.42
CA LEU A 453 -20.30 5.57 -23.39
C LEU A 453 -21.46 6.35 -24.02
N TRP A 454 -21.20 7.10 -25.10
CA TRP A 454 -22.18 7.95 -25.78
C TRP A 454 -23.36 7.15 -26.37
N GLU A 455 -23.06 6.04 -27.04
CA GLU A 455 -24.07 5.16 -27.64
C GLU A 455 -24.86 4.35 -26.60
N ASN A 456 -24.30 4.19 -25.40
CA ASN A 456 -24.83 3.35 -24.31
C ASN A 456 -25.31 4.13 -23.09
N ARG A 457 -25.53 5.45 -23.20
CA ARG A 457 -25.89 6.29 -22.04
C ARG A 457 -27.12 5.81 -21.28
N GLY A 458 -28.17 5.40 -21.98
CA GLY A 458 -29.40 4.90 -21.37
C GLY A 458 -29.16 3.65 -20.50
N PRO A 459 -28.68 2.54 -21.08
CA PRO A 459 -28.36 1.32 -20.33
C PRO A 459 -27.33 1.52 -19.21
N LEU A 460 -26.32 2.39 -19.40
CA LEU A 460 -25.29 2.68 -18.39
C LEU A 460 -25.71 3.72 -17.35
N HIS A 461 -26.94 4.23 -17.44
CA HIS A 461 -27.46 5.30 -16.57
C HIS A 461 -26.58 6.57 -16.56
N ILE A 462 -25.94 6.88 -17.69
CA ILE A 462 -25.13 8.09 -17.87
C ILE A 462 -26.05 9.25 -18.26
N THR A 463 -25.95 10.36 -17.53
CA THR A 463 -26.78 11.55 -17.76
C THR A 463 -26.49 12.18 -19.13
N ASP A 464 -27.51 12.63 -19.84
CA ASP A 464 -27.43 13.06 -21.25
C ASP A 464 -27.22 14.57 -21.45
N ASP A 465 -27.50 15.39 -20.45
CA ASP A 465 -27.44 16.85 -20.48
C ASP A 465 -26.22 17.46 -19.75
N VAL A 466 -25.23 16.63 -19.41
CA VAL A 466 -24.01 17.06 -18.72
C VAL A 466 -22.76 16.73 -19.53
N TYR A 467 -21.69 17.49 -19.29
CA TYR A 467 -20.43 17.27 -19.96
C TYR A 467 -19.77 15.98 -19.45
N THR A 468 -19.53 15.02 -20.34
CA THR A 468 -18.87 13.76 -20.02
C THR A 468 -17.46 13.74 -20.60
N ARG A 469 -16.48 13.29 -19.80
CA ARG A 469 -15.08 13.14 -20.21
C ARG A 469 -14.53 11.80 -19.77
N VAL A 470 -13.89 11.07 -20.68
CA VAL A 470 -13.08 9.90 -20.34
C VAL A 470 -11.73 10.38 -19.81
N LEU A 471 -11.42 10.04 -18.56
CA LEU A 471 -10.18 10.43 -17.88
C LEU A 471 -9.03 9.51 -18.28
N SER A 472 -9.28 8.20 -18.29
CA SER A 472 -8.25 7.20 -18.53
C SER A 472 -8.82 5.92 -19.16
N VAL A 473 -7.99 5.22 -19.92
CA VAL A 473 -8.25 3.88 -20.46
C VAL A 473 -6.97 3.08 -20.25
N ARG A 474 -7.02 2.09 -19.36
CA ARG A 474 -5.84 1.40 -18.84
C ARG A 474 -6.03 -0.10 -18.99
N PRO A 475 -5.41 -0.73 -20.02
CA PRO A 475 -5.41 -2.17 -20.13
C PRO A 475 -4.57 -2.77 -18.99
N CYS A 476 -5.02 -3.86 -18.41
CA CYS A 476 -4.30 -4.59 -17.37
C CYS A 476 -4.40 -6.10 -17.57
N VAL A 477 -3.37 -6.80 -17.10
CA VAL A 477 -3.32 -8.25 -17.07
C VAL A 477 -2.91 -8.68 -15.67
N ARG A 478 -3.83 -9.35 -14.98
CA ARG A 478 -3.63 -9.82 -13.60
C ARG A 478 -3.53 -11.34 -13.61
N ILE A 479 -2.74 -11.89 -12.69
CA ILE A 479 -2.52 -13.34 -12.58
C ILE A 479 -3.11 -13.81 -11.27
N GLY A 480 -4.07 -14.72 -11.35
CA GLY A 480 -4.69 -15.35 -10.20
C GLY A 480 -3.76 -16.35 -9.51
N PRO A 481 -4.03 -16.72 -8.25
CA PRO A 481 -3.25 -17.73 -7.53
C PRO A 481 -3.32 -19.12 -8.19
N ASP A 482 -4.34 -19.37 -9.00
CA ASP A 482 -4.53 -20.55 -9.84
C ASP A 482 -3.73 -20.51 -11.16
N GLY A 483 -3.03 -19.40 -11.44
CA GLY A 483 -2.24 -19.18 -12.64
C GLY A 483 -3.04 -18.71 -13.86
N PHE A 484 -4.35 -18.46 -13.72
CA PHE A 484 -5.15 -17.91 -14.81
C PHE A 484 -4.93 -16.40 -14.98
N PHE A 485 -4.98 -15.96 -16.23
CA PHE A 485 -4.86 -14.55 -16.59
C PHE A 485 -6.23 -13.91 -16.68
N LEU A 486 -6.41 -12.81 -15.95
CA LEU A 486 -7.55 -11.90 -16.09
C LEU A 486 -7.12 -10.71 -16.94
N HIS A 487 -7.71 -10.59 -18.12
CA HIS A 487 -7.51 -9.47 -19.04
C HIS A 487 -8.64 -8.47 -18.88
N GLU A 488 -8.31 -7.26 -18.43
CA GLU A 488 -9.27 -6.21 -18.19
C GLU A 488 -8.84 -4.91 -18.86
N THR A 489 -9.81 -4.02 -19.07
CA THR A 489 -9.53 -2.61 -19.35
C THR A 489 -10.30 -1.77 -18.36
N VAL A 490 -9.57 -1.00 -17.56
CA VAL A 490 -10.13 -0.06 -16.61
C VAL A 490 -10.31 1.27 -17.33
N ALA A 491 -11.56 1.68 -17.50
CA ALA A 491 -11.91 2.96 -18.09
C ALA A 491 -12.58 3.84 -17.04
N GLU A 492 -12.08 5.07 -16.91
CA GLU A 492 -12.61 6.07 -15.98
C GLU A 492 -13.24 7.20 -16.77
N TYR A 493 -14.43 7.64 -16.36
CA TYR A 493 -15.06 8.83 -16.90
C TYR A 493 -15.66 9.68 -15.78
N LEU A 494 -15.79 10.97 -16.06
CA LEU A 494 -16.37 11.96 -15.17
C LEU A 494 -17.50 12.68 -15.89
N GLN A 495 -18.58 12.97 -15.15
CA GLN A 495 -19.63 13.88 -15.59
C GLN A 495 -19.55 15.18 -14.80
N LEU A 496 -19.49 16.30 -15.51
CA LEU A 496 -19.36 17.65 -14.95
C LEU A 496 -20.60 18.47 -15.32
N ALA A 497 -21.30 18.95 -14.30
CA ALA A 497 -22.38 19.91 -14.44
C ALA A 497 -21.92 21.28 -13.94
N ARG A 498 -21.88 22.28 -14.84
CA ARG A 498 -21.64 23.68 -14.46
C ARG A 498 -22.98 24.40 -14.45
N MET A 499 -23.46 24.72 -13.25
CA MET A 499 -24.78 25.33 -13.05
C MET A 499 -24.65 26.71 -12.42
N SER A 500 -25.48 27.64 -12.87
CA SER A 500 -25.72 28.92 -12.20
C SER A 500 -26.49 28.72 -10.88
N PRO A 501 -26.44 29.70 -9.96
CA PRO A 501 -27.26 29.67 -8.73
C PRO A 501 -28.75 29.40 -8.96
N ALA A 502 -29.31 29.90 -10.07
CA ALA A 502 -30.70 29.69 -10.43
C ALA A 502 -30.98 28.25 -10.90
N GLU A 503 -30.05 27.65 -11.63
CA GLU A 503 -30.14 26.26 -12.10
C GLU A 503 -29.98 25.26 -10.96
N LEU A 504 -29.09 25.53 -9.98
CA LEU A 504 -28.97 24.71 -8.77
C LEU A 504 -30.32 24.55 -8.05
N LYS A 505 -31.08 25.64 -7.91
CA LYS A 505 -32.43 25.59 -7.32
C LYS A 505 -33.40 24.72 -8.12
N ARG A 506 -33.28 24.70 -9.46
CA ARG A 506 -34.15 23.89 -10.34
C ARG A 506 -33.90 22.39 -10.16
N VAL A 507 -32.66 22.00 -9.86
CA VAL A 507 -32.29 20.60 -9.57
C VAL A 507 -32.36 20.27 -8.06
N GLY A 508 -32.98 21.13 -7.25
CA GLY A 508 -33.17 20.90 -5.82
C GLY A 508 -31.93 21.08 -4.95
N ILE A 509 -30.83 21.62 -5.51
CA ILE A 509 -29.60 21.87 -4.77
C ILE A 509 -29.63 23.27 -4.17
N ARG A 510 -29.39 23.37 -2.86
CA ARG A 510 -29.33 24.66 -2.15
C ARG A 510 -28.11 25.45 -2.60
N THR A 511 -28.33 26.65 -3.12
CA THR A 511 -27.25 27.59 -3.48
C THR A 511 -26.35 27.86 -2.25
N PRO A 512 -25.02 27.68 -2.35
CA PRO A 512 -24.10 28.02 -1.27
C PRO A 512 -24.19 29.52 -0.92
N ARG A 513 -24.15 29.86 0.38
CA ARG A 513 -24.28 31.26 0.85
C ARG A 513 -23.26 32.25 0.27
N LYS A 514 -22.13 31.75 -0.24
CA LYS A 514 -21.09 32.58 -0.88
C LYS A 514 -21.38 32.92 -2.35
N LEU A 515 -22.38 32.26 -2.95
CA LEU A 515 -22.80 32.39 -4.35
C LEU A 515 -24.25 32.87 -4.49
N SER A 516 -24.94 33.11 -3.36
CA SER A 516 -26.35 33.50 -3.29
C SER A 516 -26.57 34.99 -3.31
#